data_AF-A0A438GAA4-F1
#
_entry.id   AF-A0A438GAA4-F1
#
_cell.length_a   1.000
_cell.length_b   1.000
_cell.length_c   1.000
_cell.angle_alpha   90.00
_cell.angle_beta   90.00
_cell.angle_gamma   90.00
#
_symmetry.space_group_name_H-M   'P 1'
#
loop_
_entity.id
_entity.type
_entity.pdbx_description
1 polymer ?
#
loop_
_entity_poly.entity_id
_entity_poly.type
_entity_poly.pdbx_seq_one_letter_code
_entity_poly.pdbx_strand_id
1 'polypeptide(L)'
;MWKLKIAEGGSPWLRTTNNHVGRQVWEFDPDLGSPEQREEIERARETFSKHRFEKKHSADLIMRIQSLKNVLRFCMNRNGVK
;
A
#
# COMPACT_ATOMS: atom_id res chain seq x y z
N MET A 1 -3.77 0.45 -8.32
CA MET A 1 -3.73 1.53 -7.31
C MET A 1 -3.97 0.95 -5.93
N TRP A 2 -3.41 1.55 -4.88
CA TRP A 2 -3.54 1.02 -3.51
C TRP A 2 -4.87 1.43 -2.86
N LYS A 3 -5.54 0.45 -2.25
CA LYS A 3 -6.76 0.62 -1.46
C LYS A 3 -6.46 0.31 0.00
N LEU A 4 -6.83 1.21 0.90
CA LEU A 4 -6.72 0.98 2.34
C LEU A 4 -7.85 0.05 2.77
N LYS A 5 -7.49 -1.08 3.36
CA LYS A 5 -8.41 -2.03 3.98
C LYS A 5 -8.10 -2.08 5.46
N ILE A 6 -9.11 -1.75 6.27
CA ILE A 6 -9.01 -1.84 7.72
C ILE A 6 -9.63 -3.18 8.11
N ALA A 7 -8.89 -3.97 8.90
CA ALA A 7 -9.41 -5.22 9.42
C ALA A 7 -10.43 -4.93 10.53
N GLU A 8 -11.64 -5.47 10.35
CA GLU A 8 -12.73 -5.39 11.33
C GLU A 8 -12.67 -6.54 12.37
N GLY A 9 -11.75 -7.49 12.17
CA GLY A 9 -11.55 -8.63 13.06
C GLY A 9 -12.49 -9.80 12.80
N GLY A 10 -12.45 -10.82 13.67
CA GLY A 10 -13.47 -11.89 13.69
C GLY A 10 -13.10 -13.23 13.02
N SER A 11 -11.82 -13.50 12.75
CA SER A 11 -11.43 -14.84 12.27
C SER A 11 -11.48 -15.86 13.43
N PRO A 12 -12.27 -16.95 13.32
CA PRO A 12 -12.39 -17.96 14.38
C PRO A 12 -11.06 -18.66 14.72
N TRP A 13 -10.11 -18.63 13.79
CA TRP A 13 -8.85 -19.35 13.87
C TRP A 13 -7.68 -18.48 14.35
N LEU A 14 -7.88 -17.18 14.55
CA LEU A 14 -6.82 -16.26 14.93
C LEU A 14 -7.02 -15.78 16.38
N ARG A 15 -6.07 -16.12 17.25
CA ARG A 15 -6.05 -15.67 18.66
C ARG A 15 -5.28 -14.36 18.79
N THR A 16 -5.95 -13.33 19.27
CA THR A 16 -5.37 -12.01 19.54
C THR A 16 -6.18 -11.29 20.60
N THR A 17 -5.51 -10.51 21.43
CA THR A 17 -6.11 -9.72 22.52
C THR A 17 -7.03 -8.60 22.03
N ASN A 18 -6.91 -8.17 20.77
CA ASN A 18 -7.71 -7.08 20.18
C ASN A 18 -8.44 -7.53 18.91
N ASN A 19 -8.64 -8.84 18.71
CA ASN A 19 -9.36 -9.40 17.55
C ASN A 19 -8.89 -8.87 16.17
N HIS A 20 -7.61 -8.46 16.04
CA HIS A 20 -7.06 -7.77 14.86
C HIS A 20 -7.75 -6.45 14.45
N VAL A 21 -8.59 -5.88 15.31
CA VAL A 21 -9.27 -4.61 15.07
C VAL A 21 -8.24 -3.49 14.93
N GLY A 22 -8.39 -2.68 13.88
CA GLY A 22 -7.53 -1.53 13.62
C GLY A 22 -6.26 -1.83 12.82
N ARG A 23 -6.05 -3.08 12.35
CA ARG A 23 -4.96 -3.39 11.42
C ARG A 23 -5.26 -2.75 10.06
N GLN A 24 -4.37 -1.88 9.60
CA GLN A 24 -4.45 -1.23 8.29
C GLN A 24 -3.55 -1.96 7.29
N VAL A 25 -4.14 -2.42 6.18
CA VAL A 25 -3.42 -3.08 5.09
C VAL A 25 -3.71 -2.33 3.79
N TRP A 26 -2.69 -2.16 2.97
CA TRP A 26 -2.85 -1.61 1.63
C TRP A 26 -2.90 -2.76 0.63
N GLU A 27 -4.03 -2.90 -0.05
CA GLU A 27 -4.24 -3.90 -1.09
C GLU A 27 -4.01 -3.24 -2.46
N PHE A 28 -3.25 -3.89 -3.34
CA PHE A 28 -3.04 -3.39 -4.69
C PHE A 28 -4.20 -3.83 -5.58
N ASP A 29 -5.04 -2.89 -5.98
CA ASP A 29 -6.18 -3.11 -6.87
C ASP A 29 -5.82 -2.62 -8.27
N PRO A 30 -5.66 -3.50 -9.27
CA PRO A 30 -5.28 -3.08 -10.62
C PRO A 30 -6.29 -2.09 -11.18
N ASP A 31 -7.59 -2.22 -10.91
CA ASP A 31 -8.66 -1.47 -11.59
C ASP A 31 -8.75 0.00 -11.17
N LEU A 32 -8.25 0.33 -9.98
CA LEU A 32 -8.34 1.68 -9.39
C LEU A 32 -7.27 2.69 -9.89
N GLY A 33 -6.48 2.39 -10.92
CA GLY A 33 -5.40 3.28 -11.40
C GLY A 33 -5.35 3.47 -12.92
N SER A 34 -4.72 4.56 -13.37
CA SER A 34 -4.48 4.80 -14.80
C SER A 34 -3.47 3.79 -15.37
N PRO A 35 -3.52 3.48 -16.68
CA PRO A 35 -2.59 2.54 -17.30
C PRO A 35 -1.12 2.90 -17.09
N GLU A 36 -0.78 4.20 -17.18
CA GLU A 36 0.58 4.73 -16.99
C GLU A 36 1.09 4.46 -15.57
N GLN A 37 0.24 4.66 -14.57
CA GLN A 37 0.60 4.41 -13.16
C GLN A 37 0.76 2.91 -12.87
N ARG A 38 -0.01 2.04 -13.55
CA ARG A 38 0.16 0.59 -13.46
C ARG A 38 1.51 0.20 -14.04
N GLU A 39 1.85 0.74 -15.20
CA GLU A 39 3.12 0.48 -15.88
C GLU A 39 4.33 0.96 -15.07
N GLU A 40 4.24 2.13 -14.43
CA GLU A 40 5.26 2.63 -13.50
C GLU A 40 5.49 1.67 -12.32
N ILE A 41 4.42 1.13 -11.74
CA ILE A 41 4.50 0.19 -10.61
C ILE A 41 5.09 -1.14 -11.06
N GLU A 42 4.74 -1.62 -12.25
CA GLU A 42 5.28 -2.88 -12.77
C GLU A 42 6.76 -2.75 -13.10
N ARG A 43 7.20 -1.64 -13.71
CA ARG A 43 8.63 -1.33 -13.88
C ARG A 43 9.38 -1.31 -12.55
N ALA A 44 8.78 -0.73 -11.50
CA ALA A 44 9.36 -0.72 -10.17
C ALA A 44 9.48 -2.13 -9.57
N ARG A 45 8.49 -3.01 -9.79
CA ARG A 45 8.50 -4.42 -9.38
C ARG A 45 9.58 -5.24 -10.06
N GLU A 46 9.73 -5.08 -11.37
CA GLU A 46 10.80 -5.76 -12.11
C GLU A 46 12.18 -5.30 -11.61
N THR A 47 12.35 -3.99 -11.43
CA THR A 47 13.59 -3.42 -10.92
C THR A 47 13.91 -3.93 -9.53
N PHE A 48 12.91 -3.98 -8.63
CA PHE A 48 13.07 -4.56 -7.30
C PHE A 48 13.49 -6.02 -7.39
N SER A 49 12.78 -6.83 -8.19
CA SER A 49 13.06 -8.27 -8.33
C SER A 49 14.48 -8.54 -8.83
N LYS A 50 14.95 -7.74 -9.80
CA LYS A 50 16.32 -7.82 -10.36
C LYS A 50 17.39 -7.45 -9.32
N HIS A 51 17.16 -6.40 -8.53
CA HIS A 51 18.18 -5.85 -7.61
C HIS A 51 17.96 -6.22 -6.14
N ARG A 52 17.05 -7.16 -5.83
CA ARG A 52 16.59 -7.46 -4.45
C ARG A 52 17.70 -7.91 -3.50
N PHE A 53 18.81 -8.41 -4.04
CA PHE A 53 19.97 -8.88 -3.27
C PHE A 53 21.12 -7.88 -3.26
N GLU A 54 21.11 -6.91 -4.17
CA GLU A 54 22.17 -5.92 -4.31
C GLU A 54 21.85 -4.62 -3.58
N LYS A 55 20.55 -4.27 -3.51
CA LYS A 55 20.08 -3.04 -2.90
C LYS A 55 19.38 -3.31 -1.57
N LYS A 56 19.63 -2.43 -0.60
CA LYS A 56 18.95 -2.44 0.70
C LYS A 56 17.45 -2.22 0.51
N HIS A 57 16.64 -2.89 1.33
CA HIS A 57 15.18 -2.77 1.32
C HIS A 57 14.66 -1.33 1.49
N SER A 58 15.42 -0.44 2.14
CA SER A 58 15.08 0.99 2.28
C SER A 58 15.15 1.80 0.97
N ALA A 59 15.71 1.21 -0.10
CA ALA A 59 15.76 1.79 -1.43
C ALA A 59 14.58 1.37 -2.31
N ASP A 60 13.57 0.67 -1.76
CA ASP A 60 12.42 0.19 -2.53
C ASP A 60 11.57 1.36 -3.08
N LEU A 61 11.54 1.46 -4.41
CA LEU A 61 10.75 2.44 -5.16
C LEU A 61 9.24 2.21 -4.98
N ILE A 62 8.80 0.96 -4.83
CA ILE A 62 7.38 0.61 -4.70
C ILE A 62 6.81 1.23 -3.42
N MET A 63 7.53 1.07 -2.30
CA MET A 63 7.17 1.67 -1.02
C MET A 63 7.11 3.20 -1.09
N ARG A 64 8.00 3.84 -1.84
CA ARG A 64 8.01 5.31 -2.00
C ARG A 64 6.83 5.81 -2.82
N ILE A 65 6.53 5.15 -3.94
CA ILE A 65 5.37 5.45 -4.77
C ILE A 65 4.08 5.31 -3.94
N GLN A 66 3.99 4.28 -3.11
CA GLN A 66 2.88 4.08 -2.19
C GLN A 66 2.81 5.18 -1.12
N SER A 67 3.94 5.48 -0.45
CA SER A 67 3.99 6.46 0.65
C SER A 67 3.64 7.87 0.18
N LEU A 68 4.21 8.33 -0.94
CA LEU A 68 3.95 9.67 -1.48
C LEU A 68 2.47 9.84 -1.86
N LYS A 69 1.88 8.85 -2.54
CA LYS A 69 0.47 8.88 -2.94
C LYS A 69 -0.47 8.83 -1.72
N ASN A 70 -0.11 8.07 -0.69
CA ASN A 70 -0.91 7.94 0.52
C ASN A 70 -0.84 9.18 1.42
N VAL A 71 0.33 9.81 1.57
CA VAL A 71 0.47 11.07 2.30
C VAL A 71 -0.35 12.17 1.60
N LEU A 72 -0.28 12.27 0.28
CA LEU A 72 -1.09 13.22 -0.48
C LEU A 72 -2.60 12.94 -0.33
N ARG A 73 -3.03 11.68 -0.46
CA ARG A 73 -4.45 11.30 -0.30
C ARG A 73 -4.97 11.54 1.12
N PHE A 74 -4.16 11.25 2.14
CA PHE A 74 -4.52 11.48 3.54
C PHE A 74 -4.56 12.96 3.90
N CYS A 75 -3.62 13.76 3.37
CA CYS A 75 -3.58 15.21 3.56
C CYS A 75 -4.77 15.89 2.84
N MET A 76 -5.09 15.47 1.61
CA MET A 76 -6.24 15.96 0.84
C MET A 76 -7.58 15.62 1.51
N ASN A 77 -7.74 14.41 2.06
CA ASN A 77 -8.98 14.01 2.75
C ASN A 77 -9.19 14.70 4.11
N ARG A 78 -8.15 15.21 4.78
CA ARG A 78 -8.31 16.00 6.01
C ARG A 78 -8.74 17.45 5.77
N ASN A 79 -8.49 17.99 4.57
CA ASN A 79 -8.87 19.36 4.22
C ASN A 79 -10.33 19.48 3.72
N GLY A 80 -11.08 18.38 3.72
CA GLY A 80 -12.47 18.29 3.23
C GLY A 80 -13.53 18.11 4.33
N VAL A 81 -13.27 18.55 5.56
CA VAL A 81 -14.33 18.65 6.60
C VAL A 81 -14.70 20.12 6.77
N LYS A 82 -15.72 20.54 6.02
CA LYS A 82 -16.73 21.50 6.47
C LYS A 82 -18.07 20.77 6.45
#